data_AF-A0A6P7GUJ4-F1
#
_entry.id   AF-A0A6P7GUJ4-F1
#
_cell.length_a   1.000
_cell.length_b   1.000
_cell.length_c   1.000
_cell.angle_alpha   90.00
_cell.angle_beta   90.00
_cell.angle_gamma   90.00
#
_symmetry.space_group_name_H-M   'P 1'
#
loop_
_entity.id
_entity.type
_entity.pdbx_description
1 polymer ?
#
loop_
_entity_poly.entity_id
_entity_poly.type
_entity_poly.pdbx_seq_one_letter_code
_entity_poly.pdbx_strand_id
1 'polypeptide(L)'
;MYKCSTQPEETEEIPKRIIVPSSACIWVMIIYVIAGAAIFSAWEGWGFLDSVYFCVTSLCKIGMGDFVPGMDDFVPGTSTVDNEAEGHSKLVLSYIYIFFGLGLVAMCYNLMREEIREKVKNIREDFTQCVEDTRLRILECCKKMRGEQEEYY
;
A
#
# COMPACT_ATOMS: atom_id res chain seq x y z
N MET A 1 11.57 -48.33 -10.84
CA MET A 1 11.46 -47.33 -9.75
C MET A 1 12.63 -46.38 -9.87
N TYR A 2 12.39 -45.15 -10.34
CA TYR A 2 13.43 -44.15 -10.46
C TYR A 2 13.81 -43.65 -9.06
N LYS A 3 15.00 -44.08 -8.59
CA LYS A 3 15.80 -43.36 -7.61
C LYS A 3 16.65 -42.38 -8.42
N CYS A 4 16.46 -41.08 -8.26
CA CYS A 4 17.48 -40.11 -8.68
C CYS A 4 17.35 -38.78 -7.94
N SER A 5 18.50 -38.35 -7.44
CA SER A 5 18.90 -36.96 -7.19
C SER A 5 18.24 -36.19 -6.05
N THR A 6 18.89 -36.23 -4.89
CA THR A 6 18.97 -35.05 -4.02
C THR A 6 20.45 -34.65 -3.98
N GLN A 7 20.71 -33.43 -4.47
CA GLN A 7 22.04 -32.81 -4.63
C GLN A 7 22.79 -32.64 -3.30
N PRO A 8 24.14 -32.56 -3.35
CA PRO A 8 24.97 -32.25 -2.19
C PRO A 8 24.85 -30.78 -1.81
N GLU A 9 24.69 -30.54 -0.51
CA GLU A 9 25.29 -29.48 0.31
C GLU A 9 25.87 -28.26 -0.45
N GLU A 10 25.04 -27.26 -0.73
CA GLU A 10 25.47 -25.86 -0.65
C GLU A 10 25.06 -25.38 0.75
N THR A 11 26.04 -24.90 1.52
CA THR A 11 25.80 -24.24 2.81
C THR A 11 24.91 -23.03 2.54
N GLU A 12 23.60 -23.21 2.72
CA GLU A 12 22.61 -22.15 2.69
C GLU A 12 22.89 -21.24 3.89
N GLU A 13 23.75 -20.24 3.68
CA GLU A 13 23.87 -19.08 4.54
C GLU A 13 22.47 -18.50 4.68
N ILE A 14 21.76 -18.87 5.77
CA ILE A 14 20.42 -18.36 6.09
C ILE A 14 20.53 -16.84 5.98
N PRO A 15 19.94 -16.21 4.93
CA PRO A 15 20.04 -14.77 4.81
C PRO A 15 19.29 -14.25 6.02
N LYS A 16 20.05 -13.66 6.94
CA LYS A 16 19.58 -13.00 8.17
C LYS A 16 18.28 -12.31 7.80
N ARG A 17 17.13 -12.81 8.28
CA ARG A 17 15.81 -12.30 7.89
C ARG A 17 15.76 -10.85 8.36
N ILE A 18 16.15 -9.94 7.47
CA ILE A 18 15.97 -8.51 7.68
C ILE A 18 14.46 -8.35 7.58
N ILE A 19 13.83 -8.31 8.74
CA ILE A 19 12.47 -7.84 8.91
C ILE A 19 12.54 -6.41 8.38
N VAL A 20 12.26 -6.20 7.10
CA VAL A 20 11.99 -4.87 6.60
C VAL A 20 10.66 -4.53 7.23
N PRO A 21 10.65 -3.73 8.31
CA PRO A 21 9.40 -3.47 8.97
C PRO A 21 8.56 -2.72 7.95
N SER A 22 7.30 -3.11 7.78
CA SER A 22 6.36 -2.41 6.89
C SER A 22 6.31 -0.91 7.17
N SER A 23 6.65 -0.50 8.40
CA SER A 23 6.89 0.89 8.79
C SER A 23 7.93 1.60 7.91
N ALA A 24 8.99 0.93 7.46
CA ALA A 24 9.98 1.50 6.55
C ALA A 24 9.37 1.86 5.18
N CYS A 25 8.47 1.03 4.65
CA CYS A 25 7.77 1.31 3.40
C CYS A 25 6.88 2.54 3.52
N ILE A 26 6.16 2.67 4.65
CA ILE A 26 5.32 3.83 4.95
C ILE A 26 6.18 5.10 5.02
N TRP A 27 7.34 5.03 5.68
CA TRP A 27 8.29 6.15 5.73
C TRP A 27 8.80 6.56 4.34
N VAL A 28 9.18 5.59 3.51
CA VAL A 28 9.63 5.86 2.14
C VAL A 28 8.52 6.52 1.32
N MET A 29 7.27 6.05 1.43
CA MET A 29 6.13 6.65 0.74
C MET A 29 5.85 8.09 1.20
N ILE A 30 5.97 8.37 2.50
CA ILE A 30 5.80 9.73 3.03
C ILE A 30 6.90 10.66 2.50
N ILE A 31 8.16 10.23 2.57
CA ILE A 31 9.30 11.01 2.05
C ILE A 31 9.14 11.24 0.55
N TYR A 32 8.68 10.23 -0.18
CA TYR A 32 8.43 10.33 -1.62
C TYR A 32 7.40 11.41 -1.96
N VAL A 33 6.27 11.43 -1.25
CA VAL A 33 5.21 12.44 -1.44
C VAL A 33 5.71 13.85 -1.07
N ILE A 34 6.45 14.00 0.03
CA ILE A 34 6.99 15.29 0.45
C ILE A 34 8.03 15.80 -0.55
N ALA A 35 8.91 14.92 -1.05
CA ALA A 35 9.90 15.27 -2.06
C ALA A 35 9.24 15.69 -3.37
N GLY A 36 8.25 14.93 -3.85
CA GLY A 36 7.45 15.30 -5.02
C GLY A 36 6.76 16.65 -4.84
N ALA A 37 6.10 16.86 -3.70
CA ALA A 37 5.43 18.11 -3.40
C ALA A 37 6.38 19.31 -3.35
N ALA A 38 7.59 19.15 -2.79
CA ALA A 38 8.60 20.20 -2.78
C ALA A 38 9.09 20.54 -4.20
N ILE A 39 9.32 19.52 -5.04
CA ILE A 39 9.73 19.71 -6.44
C ILE A 39 8.63 20.46 -7.21
N PHE A 40 7.37 20.00 -7.15
CA PHE A 40 6.27 20.63 -7.86
C PHE A 40 5.91 22.02 -7.32
N SER A 41 5.99 22.24 -6.01
CA SER A 41 5.76 23.57 -5.41
C SER A 41 6.83 24.58 -5.86
N ALA A 42 8.09 24.15 -6.00
CA ALA A 42 9.16 25.01 -6.49
C ALA A 42 9.11 25.25 -8.02
N TRP A 43 8.64 24.27 -8.79
CA TRP A 43 8.63 24.33 -10.26
C TRP A 43 7.40 25.04 -10.83
N GLU A 44 6.24 24.79 -10.25
CA GLU A 44 4.96 25.32 -10.72
C GLU A 44 4.49 26.52 -9.88
N GLY A 45 5.18 26.83 -8.78
CA GLY A 45 4.78 27.89 -7.85
C GLY A 45 3.51 27.60 -7.06
N TRP A 46 3.02 26.36 -7.10
CA TRP A 46 1.81 25.93 -6.39
C TRP A 46 2.02 25.94 -4.88
N GLY A 47 0.92 26.13 -4.15
CA GLY A 47 0.92 25.98 -2.70
C GLY A 47 1.36 24.58 -2.29
N PHE A 48 2.10 24.45 -1.19
CA PHE A 48 2.61 23.15 -0.72
C PHE A 48 1.49 22.11 -0.54
N LEU A 49 0.31 22.53 -0.06
CA LEU A 49 -0.86 21.67 0.09
C LEU A 49 -1.41 21.18 -1.27
N ASP A 50 -1.40 22.03 -2.29
CA ASP A 50 -1.87 21.68 -3.64
C ASP A 50 -0.90 20.70 -4.31
N SER A 51 0.41 20.90 -4.13
CA SER A 51 1.43 19.97 -4.62
C SER A 51 1.38 18.61 -3.93
N VAL A 52 1.14 18.58 -2.61
CA VAL A 52 0.90 17.31 -1.88
C VAL A 52 -0.37 16.63 -2.37
N TYR A 53 -1.46 17.38 -2.54
CA TYR A 53 -2.72 16.85 -3.05
C TYR A 53 -2.55 16.23 -4.44
N PHE A 54 -1.87 16.90 -5.37
CA PHE A 54 -1.54 16.37 -6.69
C PHE A 54 -0.73 15.07 -6.60
N CYS A 55 0.31 15.05 -5.76
CA CYS A 55 1.17 13.89 -5.59
C CYS A 55 0.40 12.68 -5.01
N VAL A 56 -0.43 12.90 -3.98
CA VAL A 56 -1.21 11.83 -3.35
C VAL A 56 -2.29 11.30 -4.31
N THR A 57 -3.06 12.17 -4.96
CA THR A 57 -4.14 11.76 -5.88
C THR A 57 -3.62 11.02 -7.11
N SER A 58 -2.46 11.42 -7.63
CA SER A 58 -1.78 10.73 -8.73
C SER A 58 -1.31 9.32 -8.33
N LEU A 59 -0.74 9.17 -7.13
CA LEU A 59 -0.28 7.86 -6.63
C LEU A 59 -1.44 6.95 -6.22
N CYS A 60 -2.48 7.50 -5.60
CA CYS A 60 -3.71 6.78 -5.27
C CYS A 60 -4.53 6.39 -6.51
N LYS A 61 -4.10 6.80 -7.72
CA LYS A 61 -4.81 6.61 -8.99
C LYS A 61 -6.22 7.18 -9.02
N ILE A 62 -6.49 8.19 -8.19
CA ILE A 62 -7.71 8.99 -8.28
C ILE A 62 -7.66 9.82 -9.56
N GLY A 63 -6.50 10.47 -9.80
CA GLY A 63 -6.19 11.13 -11.07
C GLY A 63 -7.24 12.17 -11.50
N MET A 64 -7.72 13.01 -10.59
CA MET A 64 -8.74 14.03 -10.92
C MET A 64 -8.25 15.00 -12.01
N GLY A 65 -6.94 15.23 -12.13
CA GLY A 65 -6.35 16.02 -13.22
C GLY A 65 -6.74 17.50 -13.18
N ASP A 66 -7.19 17.97 -12.01
CA ASP A 66 -7.51 19.36 -11.70
C ASP A 66 -6.25 20.23 -11.59
N PHE A 67 -5.17 19.65 -11.07
CA PHE A 67 -3.84 20.24 -11.06
C PHE A 67 -2.93 19.44 -11.97
N VAL A 68 -2.47 20.02 -13.08
CA VAL A 68 -1.54 19.38 -14.03
C VAL A 68 -0.38 20.34 -14.31
N PRO A 69 0.88 19.91 -14.11
CA PRO A 69 2.04 20.76 -14.41
C PRO A 69 2.06 21.08 -15.92
N GLY A 70 2.28 22.35 -16.26
CA GLY A 70 2.29 22.86 -17.64
C GLY A 70 0.93 23.28 -18.20
N MET A 71 -0.15 23.24 -17.41
CA MET A 71 -1.48 23.70 -17.87
C MET A 71 -1.55 25.22 -18.00
N ASP A 72 -0.84 25.93 -17.11
CA ASP A 72 -0.80 27.40 -17.08
C ASP A 72 -0.02 27.98 -18.27
N ASP A 73 0.94 27.20 -18.80
CA ASP A 73 1.74 27.52 -19.99
C ASP A 73 1.01 27.20 -21.32
N PHE A 74 -0.10 26.44 -21.30
CA PHE A 74 -0.87 26.09 -22.50
C PHE A 74 -1.91 27.16 -22.91
N VAL A 75 -2.08 28.24 -22.15
CA VAL A 75 -2.93 29.36 -22.55
C VAL A 75 -2.22 30.16 -23.67
N PRO A 76 -2.73 30.15 -24.93
CA PRO A 76 -2.15 30.93 -26.01
C PRO A 76 -2.50 32.40 -25.81
N GLY A 77 -1.74 33.12 -24.98
CA GLY A 77 -2.05 34.53 -24.71
C GLY A 77 -1.09 35.28 -23.78
N THR A 78 -0.21 34.61 -23.05
CA THR A 78 0.71 35.31 -22.12
C THR A 78 2.12 35.30 -22.70
N SER A 79 2.46 36.37 -23.42
CA SER A 79 3.80 36.60 -23.95
C SER A 79 4.80 36.81 -22.81
N THR A 80 5.53 35.76 -22.45
CA THR A 80 6.85 35.91 -21.85
C THR A 80 7.87 35.26 -22.77
N VAL A 81 8.71 36.14 -23.26
CA VAL A 81 9.83 35.95 -24.17
C VAL A 81 10.85 35.01 -23.52
N ASP A 82 11.37 34.09 -24.33
CA ASP A 82 12.51 33.19 -24.09
C ASP A 82 12.29 31.98 -23.16
N ASN A 83 12.10 30.80 -23.78
CA ASN A 83 12.54 29.44 -23.42
C ASN A 83 11.47 28.38 -23.74
N GLU A 84 11.25 28.13 -25.03
CA GLU A 84 10.41 27.03 -25.56
C GLU A 84 10.87 25.61 -25.14
N ALA A 85 12.01 25.49 -24.44
CA ALA A 85 12.55 24.23 -23.92
C ALA A 85 12.09 23.88 -22.50
N GLU A 86 11.48 24.80 -21.73
CA GLU A 86 11.18 24.54 -20.31
C GLU A 86 9.88 23.75 -20.07
N GLY A 87 8.84 23.94 -20.89
CA GLY A 87 7.55 23.24 -20.71
C GLY A 87 7.63 21.72 -20.92
N HIS A 88 8.44 21.27 -21.88
CA HIS A 88 8.63 19.83 -22.15
C HIS A 88 9.34 19.10 -21.00
N SER A 89 10.25 19.79 -20.29
CA SER A 89 11.03 19.19 -19.20
C SER A 89 10.18 18.91 -17.95
N LYS A 90 9.24 19.81 -17.62
CA LYS A 90 8.29 19.69 -16.50
C LYS A 90 7.37 18.48 -16.66
N LEU A 91 6.84 18.30 -17.87
CA LEU A 91 5.97 17.15 -18.19
C LEU A 91 6.72 15.83 -18.09
N VAL A 92 7.92 15.74 -18.68
CA VAL A 92 8.73 14.51 -18.66
C VAL A 92 9.07 14.10 -17.23
N LEU A 93 9.44 15.05 -16.37
CA LEU A 93 9.71 14.77 -14.96
C LEU A 93 8.46 14.30 -14.19
N SER A 94 7.29 14.87 -14.48
CA SER A 94 6.02 14.39 -13.93
C SER A 94 5.75 12.92 -14.31
N TYR A 95 5.95 12.56 -15.58
CA TYR A 95 5.81 11.16 -16.02
C TYR A 95 6.80 10.22 -15.35
N ILE A 96 8.07 10.61 -15.24
CA ILE A 96 9.11 9.80 -14.58
C ILE A 96 8.77 9.61 -13.10
N TYR A 97 8.33 10.67 -12.42
CA TYR A 97 7.89 10.62 -11.03
C TYR A 97 6.68 9.69 -10.87
N ILE A 98 5.64 9.81 -11.70
CA ILE A 98 4.47 8.92 -11.58
C ILE A 98 4.88 7.46 -11.85
N PHE A 99 5.72 7.20 -12.85
CA PHE A 99 6.18 5.86 -13.18
C PHE A 99 6.94 5.21 -12.01
N PHE A 100 7.88 5.94 -11.42
CA PHE A 100 8.65 5.44 -10.27
C PHE A 100 7.78 5.26 -9.03
N GLY A 101 6.89 6.23 -8.76
CA GLY A 101 5.94 6.18 -7.66
C GLY A 101 4.98 5.00 -7.74
N LEU A 102 4.50 4.65 -8.94
CA LEU A 102 3.67 3.46 -9.15
C LEU A 102 4.44 2.16 -8.89
N GLY A 103 5.72 2.10 -9.24
CA GLY A 103 6.61 0.98 -8.91
C GLY A 103 6.79 0.82 -7.39
N LEU A 104 7.03 1.94 -6.69
CA LEU A 104 7.11 1.95 -5.22
C LEU A 104 5.81 1.51 -4.57
N VAL A 105 4.66 2.03 -5.03
CA VAL A 105 3.34 1.62 -4.51
C VAL A 105 3.10 0.14 -4.74
N ALA A 106 3.47 -0.42 -5.90
CA ALA A 106 3.32 -1.85 -6.17
C ALA A 106 4.17 -2.73 -5.24
N MET A 107 5.42 -2.32 -4.99
CA MET A 107 6.32 -3.01 -4.05
C MET A 107 5.79 -2.92 -2.61
N CYS A 108 5.40 -1.72 -2.18
CA CYS A 108 4.79 -1.50 -0.86
C CYS A 108 3.49 -2.28 -0.70
N TYR A 109 2.66 -2.35 -1.75
CA TYR A 109 1.42 -3.11 -1.75
C TYR A 109 1.68 -4.61 -1.60
N ASN A 110 2.68 -5.15 -2.29
CA ASN A 110 3.05 -6.57 -2.14
C ASN A 110 3.48 -6.88 -0.70
N LEU A 111 4.28 -6.01 -0.07
CA LEU A 111 4.68 -6.18 1.33
C LEU A 111 3.51 -6.02 2.31
N MET A 112 2.65 -5.01 2.11
CA MET A 112 1.45 -4.82 2.93
C MET A 112 0.50 -6.02 2.82
N ARG A 113 0.32 -6.58 1.63
CA ARG A 113 -0.53 -7.77 1.44
C ARG A 113 0.02 -8.98 2.17
N GLU A 114 1.33 -9.15 2.21
CA GLU A 114 1.96 -10.24 2.94
C GLU A 114 1.66 -10.12 4.44
N GLU A 115 1.85 -8.94 5.02
CA GLU A 115 1.55 -8.68 6.44
C GLU A 115 0.05 -8.78 6.76
N ILE A 116 -0.80 -8.22 5.90
CA ILE A 116 -2.26 -8.30 6.05
C ILE A 116 -2.71 -9.76 5.96
N ARG A 117 -2.14 -10.56 5.06
CA ARG A 117 -2.49 -11.99 4.93
C ARG A 117 -2.18 -12.75 6.21
N GLU A 118 -1.01 -12.52 6.81
CA GLU A 118 -0.62 -13.15 8.07
C GLU A 118 -1.54 -12.71 9.22
N LYS A 119 -1.79 -11.40 9.38
CA LYS A 119 -2.71 -10.88 10.38
C LYS A 119 -4.14 -11.39 10.18
N VAL A 120 -4.62 -11.45 8.94
CA VAL A 120 -5.96 -11.97 8.60
C VAL A 120 -6.07 -13.46 8.92
N LYS A 121 -5.01 -14.24 8.70
CA LYS A 121 -5.00 -15.67 9.08
C LYS A 121 -5.10 -15.83 10.60
N ASN A 122 -4.30 -15.07 11.36
CA ASN A 122 -4.36 -15.09 12.83
C ASN A 122 -5.75 -14.65 13.33
N ILE A 123 -6.27 -13.52 12.82
CA ILE A 123 -7.60 -13.01 13.17
C ILE A 123 -8.69 -14.03 12.82
N ARG A 124 -8.56 -14.74 11.68
CA ARG A 124 -9.53 -15.78 11.30
C ARG A 124 -9.46 -16.97 12.25
N GLU A 125 -8.27 -17.38 12.65
CA GLU A 125 -8.07 -18.48 13.61
C GLU A 125 -8.68 -18.11 14.98
N ASP A 126 -8.38 -16.91 15.48
CA ASP A 126 -8.96 -16.36 16.73
C ASP A 126 -10.49 -16.26 16.64
N PHE A 127 -11.02 -15.77 15.51
CA PHE A 127 -12.46 -15.66 15.28
C PHE A 127 -13.13 -17.03 15.22
N THR A 128 -12.50 -18.01 14.57
CA THR A 128 -13.03 -19.38 14.48
C THR A 128 -13.09 -20.02 15.86
N GLN A 129 -12.04 -19.87 16.67
CA GLN A 129 -12.04 -20.35 18.06
C GLN A 129 -13.13 -19.66 18.90
N CYS A 130 -13.31 -18.35 18.77
CA CYS A 130 -14.35 -17.61 19.47
C CYS A 130 -15.77 -18.08 19.07
N VAL A 131 -15.98 -18.36 17.78
CA VAL A 131 -17.24 -18.92 17.27
C VAL A 131 -17.48 -20.31 17.83
N GLU A 132 -16.45 -21.15 17.90
CA GLU A 132 -16.56 -22.52 18.39
C GLU A 132 -16.84 -22.57 19.91
N ASP A 133 -16.18 -21.72 20.71
CA ASP A 133 -16.48 -21.54 22.15
C ASP A 133 -17.93 -21.07 22.35
N THR A 134 -18.36 -20.06 21.57
CA THR A 134 -19.74 -19.57 21.60
C THR A 134 -20.75 -20.68 21.29
N ARG A 135 -20.46 -21.54 20.30
CA ARG A 135 -21.32 -22.66 19.93
C ARG A 135 -21.39 -23.72 21.05
N LEU A 136 -20.27 -24.04 21.69
CA LEU A 136 -20.22 -25.00 22.79
C LEU A 136 -21.00 -24.49 24.02
N ARG A 137 -20.83 -23.21 24.38
CA ARG A 137 -21.57 -22.56 25.48
C ARG A 137 -23.08 -22.61 25.27
N ILE A 138 -23.54 -22.37 24.04
CA ILE A 138 -24.97 -22.44 23.69
C ILE A 138 -25.48 -23.88 23.80
N LEU A 139 -24.71 -24.86 23.30
CA LEU A 139 -25.10 -26.28 23.40
C LEU A 139 -25.17 -26.75 24.86
N GLU A 140 -24.22 -26.37 25.72
CA GLU A 140 -24.27 -26.66 27.15
C GLU A 140 -25.51 -26.05 27.82
N CYS A 141 -25.83 -24.79 27.51
CA CYS A 141 -27.02 -24.11 28.04
C CYS A 141 -28.31 -24.81 27.61
N CYS A 142 -28.41 -25.21 26.34
CA CYS A 142 -29.53 -26.00 25.80
C CYS A 142 -29.63 -27.40 26.43
N LYS A 143 -28.50 -28.03 26.78
CA LYS A 143 -28.49 -29.33 27.47
C LYS A 143 -28.92 -29.19 28.92
N LYS A 144 -28.48 -28.14 29.61
CA LYS A 144 -28.87 -27.84 31.00
C LYS A 144 -30.39 -27.68 31.13
N MET A 145 -31.01 -26.93 30.23
CA MET A 145 -32.48 -26.74 30.17
C MET A 145 -33.24 -28.05 29.89
N ARG A 146 -32.61 -29.02 29.21
CA ARG A 146 -33.22 -30.33 28.90
C ARG A 146 -33.10 -31.31 30.07
N GLY A 147 -31.99 -31.28 30.80
CA GLY A 147 -31.80 -32.11 31.99
C GLY A 147 -32.81 -31.78 33.10
N GLU A 148 -33.12 -30.50 33.31
CA GLU A 148 -34.17 -30.09 34.26
C GLU A 148 -35.57 -30.56 33.85
N GLN A 149 -35.83 -30.85 32.56
CA GLN A 149 -37.10 -31.46 32.15
C GLN A 149 -37.18 -32.97 32.42
N GLU A 150 -36.07 -33.70 32.43
CA GLU A 150 -36.03 -35.15 32.71
C GLU A 150 -36.06 -35.48 34.21
N GLU A 151 -35.57 -34.60 35.09
CA GLU A 151 -35.59 -34.84 36.55
C GLU A 151 -36.95 -34.53 37.20
N TYR A 152 -37.88 -33.92 36.46
CA TYR A 152 -39.21 -33.51 36.93
C TYR A 152 -40.35 -34.44 36.46
N TYR A 153 -40.04 -35.56 35.77
CA TYR A 153 -40.99 -36.54 35.24
C TYR A 153 -40.64 -37.96 35.69
#